data_AF-A0A0R3X8Q0-F1
#
_entry.id   AF-A0A0R3X8Q0-F1
#
_cell.length_a   1.000
_cell.length_b   1.000
_cell.length_c   1.000
_cell.angle_alpha   90.00
_cell.angle_beta   90.00
_cell.angle_gamma   90.00
#
_symmetry.space_group_name_H-M   'P 1'
#
loop_
_entity.id
_entity.type
_entity.pdbx_description
1 polymer ?
#
loop_
_entity_poly.entity_id
_entity_poly.type
_entity_poly.pdbx_seq_one_letter_code
_entity_poly.pdbx_strand_id
1 'polypeptide(L)'
;MTAFLQIAAVRQCLGPMELSDTDICSALHFVRSEQAHTPFYFVRPPPEANSETPTEWHHKTAAQMLQLRQIYASAIQYTLQQCFEALNDADWNLEEALIRLPWTED
;
A
#
# COMPACT_ATOMS: atom_id res chain seq x y z
N MET A 1 -11.48 3.97 -20.89
CA MET A 1 -11.63 2.56 -20.45
C MET A 1 -10.48 2.05 -19.57
N THR A 2 -9.32 2.72 -19.55
CA THR A 2 -8.13 2.25 -18.81
C THR A 2 -8.18 2.49 -17.30
N ALA A 3 -8.65 3.65 -16.82
CA ALA A 3 -8.63 3.99 -15.38
C ALA A 3 -9.43 3.04 -14.48
N PHE A 4 -10.63 2.62 -14.91
CA PHE A 4 -11.47 1.69 -14.15
C PHE A 4 -10.80 0.34 -13.91
N LEU A 5 -10.07 -0.18 -14.92
CA LEU A 5 -9.34 -1.44 -14.79
C LEU A 5 -8.16 -1.32 -13.80
N GLN A 6 -7.52 -0.17 -13.72
CA GLN A 6 -6.43 0.07 -12.76
C GLN A 6 -6.95 0.13 -11.32
N ILE A 7 -8.09 0.80 -11.10
CA ILE A 7 -8.72 0.87 -9.79
C ILE A 7 -9.15 -0.53 -9.33
N ALA A 8 -9.80 -1.29 -10.21
CA ALA A 8 -10.22 -2.66 -9.91
C ALA A 8 -9.04 -3.56 -9.54
N ALA A 9 -7.90 -3.43 -10.23
CA ALA A 9 -6.69 -4.19 -9.92
C ALA A 9 -6.10 -3.84 -8.54
N VAL A 10 -6.09 -2.56 -8.15
CA VAL A 10 -5.69 -2.16 -6.78
C VAL A 10 -6.67 -2.70 -5.75
N ARG A 11 -7.98 -2.64 -6.01
CA ARG A 11 -9.00 -3.20 -5.10
C ARG A 11 -8.81 -4.69 -4.86
N GLN A 12 -8.45 -5.46 -5.88
CA GLN A 12 -8.13 -6.87 -5.71
C GLN A 12 -6.95 -7.09 -4.76
N CYS A 13 -5.96 -6.19 -4.76
CA CYS A 13 -4.82 -6.25 -3.84
C CYS A 13 -5.18 -5.80 -2.41
N LEU A 14 -6.13 -4.87 -2.27
CA LEU A 14 -6.60 -4.34 -0.98
C LEU A 14 -7.51 -5.31 -0.21
N GLY A 15 -8.09 -6.30 -0.89
CA GLY A 15 -9.06 -7.22 -0.29
C GLY A 15 -10.35 -6.49 0.12
N PRO A 16 -10.88 -6.70 1.35
CA PRO A 16 -12.17 -6.16 1.78
C PRO A 16 -12.12 -4.67 2.18
N MET A 17 -10.97 -3.99 2.06
CA MET A 17 -10.83 -2.60 2.48
C MET A 17 -11.58 -1.65 1.53
N GLU A 18 -12.53 -0.91 2.09
CA GLU A 18 -13.29 0.11 1.36
C GLU A 18 -12.54 1.44 1.34
N LEU A 19 -12.03 1.82 0.16
CA LEU A 19 -11.41 3.12 -0.10
C LEU A 19 -12.09 3.81 -1.28
N SER A 20 -12.01 5.14 -1.30
CA SER A 20 -12.54 5.91 -2.42
C SER A 20 -11.69 5.67 -3.68
N ASP A 21 -12.33 5.73 -4.86
CA ASP A 21 -11.61 5.67 -6.14
C ASP A 21 -10.56 6.80 -6.26
N THR A 22 -10.83 7.95 -5.64
CA THR A 22 -9.91 9.08 -5.57
C THR A 22 -8.63 8.74 -4.80
N ASP A 23 -8.75 8.05 -3.65
CA ASP A 23 -7.60 7.60 -2.88
C ASP A 23 -6.75 6.60 -3.67
N ILE A 24 -7.41 5.65 -4.33
CA ILE A 24 -6.76 4.62 -5.14
C ILE A 24 -6.02 5.25 -6.32
N CYS A 25 -6.66 6.19 -7.03
CA CYS A 25 -6.02 6.93 -8.12
C CYS A 25 -4.81 7.74 -7.61
N SER A 26 -4.95 8.41 -6.47
CA SER A 26 -3.88 9.23 -5.89
C SER A 26 -2.67 8.36 -5.51
N ALA A 27 -2.90 7.20 -4.89
CA ALA A 27 -1.84 6.24 -4.57
C ALA A 27 -1.14 5.72 -5.83
N LEU A 28 -1.88 5.34 -6.87
CA LEU A 28 -1.30 4.91 -8.14
C LEU A 28 -0.45 5.99 -8.80
N HIS A 29 -0.93 7.24 -8.80
CA HIS A 29 -0.18 8.37 -9.34
C HIS A 29 1.11 8.60 -8.58
N PHE A 30 1.06 8.54 -7.24
CA PHE A 30 2.24 8.69 -6.40
C PHE A 30 3.26 7.57 -6.64
N VAL A 31 2.84 6.30 -6.66
CA VAL A 31 3.76 5.17 -6.92
C VAL A 31 4.48 5.34 -8.25
N ARG A 32 3.78 5.81 -9.29
CA ARG A 32 4.38 6.09 -10.59
C ARG A 32 5.34 7.27 -10.57
N SER A 33 5.03 8.35 -9.85
CA SER A 33 5.92 9.52 -9.79
C SER A 33 7.21 9.18 -9.03
N GLU A 34 7.10 8.37 -7.99
CA GLU A 34 8.22 8.04 -7.10
C GLU A 34 8.99 6.78 -7.51
N GLN A 35 8.54 6.02 -8.52
CA GLN A 35 9.16 4.74 -8.91
C GLN A 35 10.66 4.85 -9.21
N ALA A 36 11.11 6.00 -9.74
CA ALA A 36 12.52 6.26 -10.08
C ALA A 36 13.34 6.78 -8.89
N HIS A 37 12.68 7.24 -7.83
CA HIS A 37 13.28 7.93 -6.70
C HIS A 37 13.27 7.11 -5.41
N THR A 38 12.41 6.09 -5.32
CA THR A 38 12.19 5.34 -4.09
C THR A 38 13.26 4.27 -3.90
N PRO A 39 14.15 4.36 -2.89
CA PRO A 39 15.14 3.33 -2.71
C PRO A 39 14.72 2.26 -1.70
N PHE A 40 13.71 2.44 -0.82
CA PHE A 40 13.64 1.57 0.38
C PHE A 40 12.31 1.22 1.06
N TYR A 41 11.12 1.64 0.61
CA TYR A 41 9.89 1.28 1.37
C TYR A 41 9.18 0.01 0.90
N PHE A 42 9.37 -0.43 -0.34
CA PHE A 42 8.69 -1.60 -0.90
C PHE A 42 9.63 -2.37 -1.82
N VAL A 43 9.15 -3.50 -2.36
CA VAL A 43 9.88 -4.30 -3.35
C VAL A 43 10.32 -3.40 -4.51
N ARG A 44 11.61 -3.50 -4.91
CA ARG A 44 12.16 -2.75 -6.05
C ARG A 44 11.27 -2.95 -7.30
N PRO A 45 10.96 -1.89 -8.06
CA PRO A 45 10.23 -2.04 -9.31
C PRO A 45 10.98 -2.97 -10.27
N PRO A 46 10.30 -3.97 -10.85
CA PRO A 46 10.90 -4.82 -11.86
C PRO A 46 11.02 -4.05 -13.20
N PRO A 47 11.85 -4.50 -14.16
CA PRO A 47 12.11 -3.76 -15.41
C PRO A 47 10.86 -3.37 -16.19
N GLU A 48 9.83 -4.23 -16.18
CA GLU A 48 8.52 -4.01 -16.81
C GLU A 48 7.71 -2.87 -16.19
N ALA A 49 8.04 -2.42 -14.97
CA ALA A 49 7.40 -1.27 -14.34
C ALA A 49 7.74 0.07 -15.01
N ASN A 50 8.72 0.09 -15.93
CA ASN A 50 9.01 1.27 -16.75
C ASN A 50 8.02 1.49 -17.90
N SER A 51 7.03 0.63 -18.07
CA SER A 51 6.05 0.77 -19.16
C SER A 51 5.08 1.94 -18.93
N GLU A 52 4.46 2.43 -20.02
CA GLU A 52 3.46 3.51 -19.94
C GLU A 52 2.19 3.08 -19.18
N THR A 53 1.95 1.78 -19.07
CA THR A 53 0.77 1.19 -18.41
C THR A 53 1.14 0.71 -17.00
N PRO A 54 0.33 1.00 -15.97
CA PRO A 54 0.59 0.46 -14.65
C PRO A 54 0.53 -1.07 -14.66
N THR A 55 1.55 -1.68 -14.09
CA THR A 55 1.72 -3.13 -13.95
C THR A 55 1.22 -3.63 -12.59
N GLU A 56 1.18 -4.95 -12.40
CA GLU A 56 0.85 -5.58 -11.12
C GLU A 56 1.68 -5.04 -9.95
N TRP A 57 2.96 -4.75 -10.19
CA TRP A 57 3.82 -4.12 -9.18
C TRP A 57 3.24 -2.78 -8.70
N HIS A 58 2.78 -1.92 -9.62
CA HIS A 58 2.17 -0.64 -9.25
C HIS A 58 0.88 -0.84 -8.44
N HIS A 59 0.07 -1.82 -8.83
CA HIS A 59 -1.19 -2.10 -8.15
C HIS A 59 -0.95 -2.58 -6.72
N LYS A 60 -0.01 -3.51 -6.54
CA LYS A 60 0.39 -4.03 -5.23
C LYS A 60 0.99 -2.93 -4.37
N THR A 61 1.97 -2.19 -4.87
CA THR A 61 2.61 -1.12 -4.10
C THR A 61 1.62 -0.01 -3.73
N ALA A 62 0.69 0.36 -4.61
CA ALA A 62 -0.37 1.31 -4.27
C ALA A 62 -1.29 0.79 -3.16
N ALA A 63 -1.69 -0.48 -3.21
CA ALA A 63 -2.48 -1.10 -2.14
C ALA A 63 -1.72 -1.11 -0.81
N GLN A 64 -0.45 -1.51 -0.82
CA GLN A 64 0.42 -1.55 0.35
C GLN A 64 0.61 -0.16 0.97
N MET A 65 0.78 0.88 0.16
CA MET A 65 0.82 2.26 0.62
C MET A 65 -0.47 2.71 1.31
N LEU A 66 -1.62 2.33 0.75
CA LEU A 66 -2.92 2.65 1.33
C LEU A 66 -3.15 1.91 2.65
N GLN A 67 -2.73 0.64 2.74
CA GLN A 67 -2.75 -0.14 3.98
C GLN A 67 -1.83 0.46 5.05
N LEU A 68 -0.62 0.89 4.67
CA LEU A 68 0.32 1.58 5.57
C LEU A 68 -0.26 2.90 6.08
N ARG A 69 -0.89 3.68 5.19
CA ARG A 69 -1.62 4.90 5.57
C ARG A 69 -2.74 4.58 6.57
N GLN A 70 -3.50 3.52 6.34
CA GLN A 70 -4.63 3.15 7.17
C GLN A 70 -4.20 2.68 8.56
N ILE A 71 -3.21 1.79 8.66
CA ILE A 71 -2.74 1.31 9.98
C ILE A 71 -2.11 2.46 10.77
N TYR A 72 -1.33 3.33 10.14
CA TYR A 72 -0.68 4.46 10.81
C TYR A 72 -1.69 5.50 11.30
N ALA A 73 -2.79 5.71 10.56
CA ALA A 73 -3.90 6.54 11.01
C ALA A 73 -4.71 5.91 12.16
N SER A 74 -4.75 4.58 12.23
CA SER A 74 -5.53 3.85 13.25
C SER A 74 -4.74 3.58 14.54
N ALA A 75 -3.41 3.49 14.43
CA ALA A 75 -2.50 3.10 15.49
C ALA A 75 -1.49 4.23 15.77
N ILE A 76 -2.01 5.42 16.09
CA ILE A 76 -1.26 6.69 16.17
C ILE A 76 -0.11 6.65 17.19
N GLN A 77 -0.21 5.78 18.21
CA GLN A 77 0.84 5.58 19.21
C GLN A 77 2.10 4.84 18.66
N TYR A 78 2.04 4.25 17.48
CA TYR A 78 3.16 3.55 16.86
C TYR A 78 3.80 4.38 15.76
N THR A 79 5.11 4.20 15.59
CA THR A 79 5.86 4.84 14.51
C THR A 79 5.49 4.24 13.16
N LEU A 80 5.73 5.00 12.08
CA LEU A 80 5.54 4.50 10.71
C LEU A 80 6.32 3.21 10.45
N GLN A 81 7.53 3.10 11.01
CA GLN A 81 8.37 1.90 10.89
C GLN A 81 7.73 0.68 11.56
N GLN A 82 7.22 0.82 12.79
CA GLN A 82 6.55 -0.28 13.50
C GLN A 82 5.27 -0.73 12.76
N CYS A 83 4.50 0.22 12.24
CA CYS A 83 3.33 -0.06 11.40
C CYS A 83 3.71 -0.82 10.12
N PHE A 84 4.82 -0.45 9.48
CA PHE A 84 5.34 -1.13 8.30
C PHE A 84 5.80 -2.56 8.63
N GLU A 85 6.57 -2.75 9.69
CA GLU A 85 7.04 -4.05 10.15
C GLU A 85 5.85 -4.98 10.48
N ALA A 86 4.85 -4.47 11.21
CA ALA A 86 3.64 -5.23 11.53
C ALA A 86 2.85 -5.65 10.28
N LEU A 87 2.74 -4.78 9.27
CA LEU A 87 2.13 -5.13 7.98
C LEU A 87 2.94 -6.17 7.22
N ASN A 88 4.26 -6.03 7.21
CA ASN A 88 5.14 -6.96 6.52
C ASN A 88 5.09 -8.37 7.15
N ASP A 89 5.05 -8.46 8.49
CA ASP A 89 4.93 -9.71 9.24
C ASP A 89 3.54 -10.36 9.14
N ALA A 90 2.56 -9.59 8.70
CA ALA A 90 1.16 -9.99 8.49
C ALA A 90 0.83 -10.24 7.01
N ASP A 91 1.83 -10.37 6.13
CA ASP A 91 1.62 -10.52 4.68
C ASP A 91 0.69 -9.44 4.11
N TRP A 92 0.79 -8.22 4.63
CA TRP A 92 -0.05 -7.06 4.28
C TRP A 92 -1.54 -7.24 4.60
N ASN A 93 -1.90 -8.12 5.52
CA ASN A 93 -3.24 -8.18 6.11
C ASN A 93 -3.38 -7.12 7.22
N LEU A 94 -4.27 -6.14 7.03
CA LEU A 94 -4.44 -5.03 7.99
C LEU A 94 -4.93 -5.51 9.37
N GLU A 95 -5.91 -6.40 9.41
CA GLU A 95 -6.49 -6.89 10.66
C GLU A 95 -5.45 -7.68 11.46
N GLU A 96 -4.70 -8.54 10.76
CA GLU A 96 -3.64 -9.34 11.35
C GLU A 96 -2.44 -8.49 11.81
N ALA A 97 -2.15 -7.41 11.09
CA ALA A 97 -1.12 -6.44 11.47
C ALA A 97 -1.51 -5.66 12.73
N LEU A 98 -2.77 -5.24 12.86
CA LEU A 98 -3.29 -4.57 14.06
C LEU A 98 -3.20 -5.47 15.30
N ILE A 99 -3.41 -6.78 15.16
CA ILE A 99 -3.27 -7.76 16.26
C ILE A 99 -1.80 -7.92 16.68
N ARG A 100 -0.86 -7.78 15.74
CA ARG A 100 0.59 -7.92 16.01
C ARG A 100 1.20 -6.70 16.67
N LEU A 101 0.57 -5.52 16.56
CA LEU A 101 1.09 -4.32 17.22
C LEU A 101 1.05 -4.53 18.75
N PRO A 102 2.20 -4.36 19.44
CA PRO A 102 2.29 -4.68 20.85
C PRO A 102 1.49 -3.68 21.67
N TRP A 103 0.49 -4.14 22.43
CA TRP A 103 -0.30 -3.28 23.32
C TRP A 103 0.61 -2.35 24.14
N THR A 104 0.53 -1.05 23.85
CA THR A 104 1.09 -0.03 24.73
C THR A 104 0.17 0.07 25.93
N GLU A 105 0.57 -0.54 27.05
CA GLU A 105 -0.03 -0.23 28.35
C GLU A 105 0.30 1.24 28.66
N ASP A 106 -0.73 2.08 28.74
CA ASP A 106 -0.64 3.43 29.30
C ASP A 106 -0.35 3.39 30.81
#